data_AF-A0A2D2DGM3-F1
#
_entry.id   AF-A0A2D2DGM3-F1
#
_cell.length_a   1.000
_cell.length_b   1.000
_cell.length_c   1.000
_cell.angle_alpha   90.00
_cell.angle_beta   90.00
_cell.angle_gamma   90.00
#
_symmetry.space_group_name_H-M   'P 1'
#
loop_
_entity.id
_entity.type
_entity.pdbx_description
1 polymer ?
#
loop_
_entity_poly.entity_id
_entity_poly.type
_entity_poly.pdbx_seq_one_letter_code
_entity_poly.pdbx_strand_id
1 'polypeptide(L)'
;MPYFDLRLGFGPSFHRGGSIRVEGDVTGIATFEAHPTGLLPGLVFTLPVDARVMAAIHACCSAMLADWDDRWSESGCDGMRIGGTFASTGVQPRHFSLWSPDPGSAAHAMLRAVFDCFPPERCGGVAEEQLEIIRSYLDLQSPVTLYDEVPLRLRLAPRAHRNDANDIETRVGALSDHCNLIVDLSGFEGPRRGLAQILPMDLLLKRSRAVHWIVQSTDADALIGHGVDPSAIKTIKRAPISYTGHPMVLGDVVVSSPELISLAQKGTRLALVSAFRKAYPLTVLEGAKAAAELVHIMKTYPFQSDRFSNDIS
;
A
#
# COMPACT_ATOMS: atom_id res chain seq x y z
N MET A 1 -12.69 13.50 27.34
CA MET A 1 -11.21 13.58 27.24
C MET A 1 -10.86 14.93 26.63
N PRO A 2 -9.65 15.45 26.88
CA PRO A 2 -9.20 16.64 26.19
C PRO A 2 -8.95 16.37 24.69
N TYR A 3 -8.93 17.41 23.85
CA TYR A 3 -8.71 17.28 22.40
C TYR A 3 -7.40 16.54 22.08
N PHE A 4 -7.45 15.62 21.11
CA PHE A 4 -6.38 14.82 20.55
C PHE A 4 -6.25 15.12 19.05
N ASP A 5 -5.03 15.37 18.56
CA ASP A 5 -4.70 15.50 17.13
C ASP A 5 -3.38 14.79 16.85
N LEU A 6 -3.44 13.73 16.05
CA LEU A 6 -2.29 13.02 15.52
C LEU A 6 -2.27 13.18 14.01
N ARG A 7 -1.14 13.61 13.48
CA ARG A 7 -0.88 13.71 12.04
C ARG A 7 0.32 12.86 11.70
N LEU A 8 0.18 12.00 10.71
CA LEU A 8 1.25 11.18 10.14
C LEU A 8 1.33 11.46 8.65
N GLY A 9 2.50 11.83 8.17
CA GLY A 9 2.85 11.90 6.76
C GLY A 9 3.74 10.71 6.40
N PHE A 10 3.32 9.96 5.40
CA PHE A 10 4.05 8.85 4.81
C PHE A 10 4.82 9.41 3.61
N GLY A 11 6.01 9.93 3.92
CA GLY A 11 6.98 10.43 2.95
C GLY A 11 7.73 9.24 2.36
N PRO A 12 7.81 9.10 1.04
CA PRO A 12 7.76 7.76 0.49
C PRO A 12 9.15 7.15 0.41
N SER A 13 9.17 5.86 0.09
CA SER A 13 10.37 5.24 -0.43
C SER A 13 10.16 4.49 -1.74
N PHE A 14 8.93 4.09 -2.12
CA PHE A 14 8.68 3.36 -3.39
C PHE A 14 7.23 3.42 -3.96
N HIS A 15 6.28 4.17 -3.36
CA HIS A 15 4.87 4.28 -3.79
C HIS A 15 4.29 5.68 -3.49
N ARG A 16 3.07 5.96 -3.98
CA ARG A 16 2.30 7.18 -3.66
C ARG A 16 2.30 7.40 -2.14
N GLY A 17 2.88 8.52 -1.70
CA GLY A 17 2.81 8.94 -0.31
C GLY A 17 1.37 9.26 0.11
N GLY A 18 1.18 9.48 1.41
CA GLY A 18 -0.12 9.85 1.94
C GLY A 18 0.02 10.47 3.31
N SER A 19 -1.08 10.89 3.89
CA SER A 19 -1.14 11.33 5.27
C SER A 19 -2.36 10.73 5.95
N ILE A 20 -2.21 10.43 7.23
CA ILE A 20 -3.32 10.07 8.10
C ILE A 20 -3.41 11.14 9.18
N ARG A 21 -4.62 11.64 9.40
CA ARG A 21 -4.95 12.48 10.53
C ARG A 21 -6.00 11.78 11.38
N VAL A 22 -5.77 11.69 12.68
CA VAL A 22 -6.75 11.23 13.65
C VAL A 22 -6.98 12.35 14.65
N GLU A 23 -8.22 12.84 14.74
CA GLU A 23 -8.58 13.93 15.64
C GLU A 23 -9.90 13.67 16.39
N GLY A 24 -10.00 14.13 17.64
CA GLY A 24 -11.20 13.92 18.44
C GLY A 24 -11.01 14.12 19.94
N ASP A 25 -11.99 13.70 20.72
CA ASP A 25 -11.99 13.73 22.18
C ASP A 25 -12.19 12.34 22.80
N VAL A 26 -13.40 11.99 23.24
CA VAL A 26 -13.81 10.63 23.56
C VAL A 26 -14.05 9.85 22.27
N THR A 27 -14.58 10.48 21.22
CA THR A 27 -14.70 9.89 19.87
C THR A 27 -14.00 10.77 18.86
N GLY A 28 -13.75 10.27 17.66
CA GLY A 28 -12.98 11.02 16.68
C GLY A 28 -13.27 10.69 15.24
N ILE A 29 -12.41 11.24 14.39
CA ILE A 29 -12.43 11.08 12.94
C ILE A 29 -11.01 10.73 12.52
N ALA A 30 -10.88 9.69 11.70
CA ALA A 30 -9.65 9.35 11.02
C ALA A 30 -9.81 9.66 9.53
N THR A 31 -8.92 10.48 9.00
CA THR A 31 -8.88 10.89 7.59
C THR A 31 -7.56 10.43 6.98
N PHE A 32 -7.65 9.66 5.91
CA PHE A 32 -6.54 9.37 5.02
C PHE A 32 -6.60 10.31 3.82
N GLU A 33 -5.50 11.00 3.54
CA GLU A 33 -5.36 11.86 2.37
C GLU A 33 -4.12 11.46 1.58
N ALA A 34 -4.31 11.15 0.31
CA ALA A 34 -3.20 11.12 -0.63
C ALA A 34 -3.37 12.29 -1.59
N HIS A 35 -2.46 13.26 -1.53
CA HIS A 35 -2.49 14.42 -2.42
C HIS A 35 -2.43 13.96 -3.89
N PRO A 36 -2.97 14.77 -4.84
CA PRO A 36 -2.82 14.47 -6.25
C PRO A 36 -1.32 14.40 -6.60
N THR A 37 -0.87 13.27 -7.11
CA THR A 37 0.51 13.09 -7.59
C THR A 37 0.48 13.06 -9.10
N GLY A 38 0.08 14.18 -9.69
CA GLY A 38 0.02 14.33 -11.11
C GLY A 38 -0.94 13.30 -11.73
N LEU A 39 -0.42 12.15 -12.15
CA LEU A 39 -1.07 11.04 -12.83
C LEU A 39 -2.22 10.40 -12.05
N LEU A 40 -2.28 10.58 -10.72
CA LEU A 40 -3.28 9.98 -9.83
C LEU A 40 -4.14 11.07 -9.18
N PRO A 41 -5.49 10.94 -9.17
CA PRO A 41 -6.37 11.92 -8.56
C PRO A 41 -6.16 11.96 -7.06
N GLY A 42 -6.33 13.14 -6.46
CA GLY A 42 -6.37 13.31 -5.00
C GLY A 42 -7.38 12.35 -4.39
N LEU A 43 -7.00 11.73 -3.28
CA LEU A 43 -7.84 10.78 -2.56
C LEU A 43 -7.99 11.28 -1.13
N VAL A 44 -9.24 11.43 -0.69
CA VAL A 44 -9.58 11.72 0.70
C VAL A 44 -10.59 10.68 1.14
N PHE A 45 -10.32 10.02 2.26
CA PHE A 45 -11.15 8.98 2.80
C PHE A 45 -11.25 9.12 4.32
N THR A 46 -12.46 9.17 4.83
CA THR A 46 -12.71 9.51 6.24
C THR A 46 -13.62 8.47 6.89
N LEU A 47 -13.25 8.03 8.09
CA LEU A 47 -14.05 7.14 8.92
C LEU A 47 -14.22 7.69 10.34
N PRO A 48 -15.38 7.47 10.98
CA PRO A 48 -15.54 7.74 12.40
C PRO A 48 -14.74 6.73 13.24
N VAL A 49 -14.20 7.22 14.35
CA VAL A 49 -13.40 6.46 15.34
C VAL A 49 -14.16 6.43 16.66
N ASP A 50 -14.39 5.24 17.19
CA ASP A 50 -15.07 5.06 18.48
C ASP A 50 -14.13 5.31 19.67
N ALA A 51 -14.72 5.31 20.87
CA ALA A 51 -13.99 5.63 22.09
C ALA A 51 -12.92 4.61 22.49
N ARG A 52 -13.11 3.33 22.15
CA ARG A 52 -12.12 2.29 22.45
C ARG A 52 -10.89 2.48 21.56
N VAL A 53 -11.10 2.73 20.27
CA VAL A 53 -10.01 2.97 19.31
C VAL A 53 -9.29 4.28 19.62
N MET A 54 -10.01 5.37 19.92
CA MET A 54 -9.40 6.65 20.35
C MET A 54 -8.51 6.48 21.58
N ALA A 55 -8.99 5.76 22.61
CA ALA A 55 -8.22 5.51 23.82
C ALA A 55 -6.95 4.68 23.55
N ALA A 56 -7.04 3.68 22.66
CA ALA A 56 -5.89 2.86 22.29
C ALA A 56 -4.80 3.68 21.59
N ILE A 57 -5.17 4.52 20.62
CA ILE A 57 -4.21 5.39 19.93
C ILE A 57 -3.56 6.36 20.90
N HIS A 58 -4.36 6.99 21.78
CA HIS A 58 -3.82 7.89 22.81
C HIS A 58 -2.78 7.19 23.68
N ALA A 59 -3.06 5.97 24.13
CA ALA A 59 -2.13 5.18 24.94
C ALA A 59 -0.84 4.86 24.15
N CYS A 60 -0.95 4.41 22.90
CA CYS A 60 0.22 4.09 22.07
C CYS A 60 1.06 5.34 21.73
N CYS A 61 0.45 6.48 21.42
CA CYS A 61 1.16 7.74 21.21
C CYS A 61 1.89 8.20 22.47
N SER A 62 1.24 8.09 23.63
CA SER A 62 1.86 8.47 24.92
C SER A 62 3.06 7.58 25.24
N ALA A 63 2.94 6.27 25.04
CA ALA A 63 4.03 5.31 25.24
C ALA A 63 5.19 5.58 24.27
N MET A 64 4.91 5.76 22.98
CA MET A 64 5.92 6.09 21.98
C MET A 64 6.68 7.37 22.34
N LEU A 65 6.00 8.41 22.81
CA LEU A 65 6.63 9.68 23.18
C LEU A 65 7.38 9.66 24.50
N ALA A 66 7.09 8.70 25.38
CA ALA A 66 7.87 8.49 26.61
C ALA A 66 9.25 7.91 26.29
N ASP A 67 9.32 7.06 25.26
CA ASP A 67 10.56 6.39 24.81
C ASP A 67 11.23 7.11 23.62
N TRP A 68 10.69 8.26 23.20
CA TRP A 68 11.18 9.00 22.04
C TRP A 68 12.51 9.71 22.35
N ASP A 69 13.50 9.52 21.48
CA ASP A 69 14.72 10.32 21.42
C ASP A 69 15.09 10.72 19.98
N ASP A 70 16.03 11.66 19.84
CA ASP A 70 16.47 12.20 18.54
C ASP A 70 17.15 11.14 17.64
N ARG A 71 17.49 9.95 18.15
CA ARG A 71 18.17 8.88 17.38
C ARG A 71 17.17 8.02 16.61
N TRP A 72 15.87 8.15 16.86
CA TRP A 72 14.83 7.45 16.12
C TRP A 72 14.77 7.83 14.63
N SER A 73 15.37 8.97 14.23
CA SER A 73 15.50 9.36 12.83
C SER A 73 16.43 8.46 12.00
N GLU A 74 17.21 7.58 12.64
CA GLU A 74 18.22 6.72 11.99
C GLU A 74 17.86 5.22 12.02
N SER A 75 16.71 4.86 12.59
CA SER A 75 16.36 3.46 12.84
C SER A 75 15.52 2.88 11.70
N GLY A 76 16.05 1.95 10.90
CA GLY A 76 15.28 1.08 10.00
C GLY A 76 15.96 0.82 8.64
N CYS A 77 15.91 -0.43 8.16
CA CYS A 77 16.47 -0.82 6.86
C CYS A 77 15.39 -0.74 5.77
N ASP A 78 15.69 -0.06 4.64
CA ASP A 78 14.88 -0.08 3.39
C ASP A 78 13.35 0.05 3.57
N GLY A 79 12.87 1.20 4.04
CA GLY A 79 11.44 1.39 4.28
C GLY A 79 10.96 2.84 4.23
N MET A 80 9.68 3.02 4.50
CA MET A 80 8.95 4.29 4.37
C MET A 80 9.37 5.30 5.45
N ARG A 81 9.56 6.58 5.07
CA ARG A 81 9.77 7.68 6.00
C ARG A 81 8.42 8.12 6.57
N ILE A 82 8.35 8.30 7.88
CA ILE A 82 7.12 8.70 8.56
C ILE A 82 7.41 9.96 9.36
N GLY A 83 6.90 11.10 8.90
CA GLY A 83 6.90 12.34 9.66
C GLY A 83 5.61 12.43 10.47
N GLY A 84 5.67 12.91 11.71
CA GLY A 84 4.47 13.02 12.53
C GLY A 84 4.44 14.23 13.45
N THR A 85 3.23 14.62 13.82
CA THR A 85 2.97 15.61 14.86
C THR A 85 1.88 15.08 15.77
N PHE A 86 2.14 15.11 17.07
CA PHE A 86 1.18 14.76 18.11
C PHE A 86 0.89 15.96 19.00
N ALA A 87 -0.39 16.24 19.22
CA ALA A 87 -0.85 17.23 20.17
C ALA A 87 -2.01 16.67 21.00
N SER A 88 -2.00 16.99 22.30
CA SER A 88 -3.12 16.75 23.21
C SER A 88 -3.23 17.90 24.20
N THR A 89 -4.38 18.09 24.84
CA THR A 89 -4.54 19.21 25.79
C THR A 89 -3.55 19.06 26.95
N GLY A 90 -2.81 20.14 27.22
CA GLY A 90 -1.75 20.14 28.23
C GLY A 90 -0.40 19.59 27.76
N VAL A 91 -0.31 19.12 26.51
CA VAL A 91 0.93 18.66 25.88
C VAL A 91 1.26 19.58 24.70
N GLN A 92 2.42 20.22 24.73
CA GLN A 92 2.91 20.99 23.58
C GLN A 92 3.05 20.06 22.36
N PRO A 93 2.69 20.53 21.14
CA PRO A 93 2.86 19.74 19.94
C PRO A 93 4.29 19.20 19.84
N ARG A 94 4.43 17.89 19.66
CA ARG A 94 5.72 17.23 19.45
C ARG A 94 5.80 16.75 18.02
N HIS A 95 6.89 17.12 17.35
CA HIS A 95 7.23 16.63 16.02
C HIS A 95 8.18 15.45 16.14
N PHE A 96 7.99 14.45 15.28
CA PHE A 96 8.86 13.29 15.22
C PHE A 96 9.06 12.84 13.78
N SER A 97 10.16 12.15 13.51
CA SER A 97 10.46 11.50 12.24
C SER A 97 10.93 10.09 12.52
N LEU A 98 10.36 9.12 11.82
CA LEU A 98 10.66 7.70 11.94
C LEU A 98 11.02 7.16 10.56
N TRP A 99 11.75 6.07 10.57
CA TRP A 99 11.97 5.25 9.39
C TRP A 99 11.48 3.84 9.73
N SER A 100 10.61 3.26 8.88
CA SER A 100 10.05 1.90 8.97
C SER A 100 10.36 1.12 10.28
N PRO A 101 9.62 1.37 11.37
CA PRO A 101 10.03 0.92 12.69
C PRO A 101 9.94 -0.60 12.85
N ASP A 102 10.82 -1.17 13.68
CA ASP A 102 10.87 -2.61 13.92
C ASP A 102 9.56 -3.16 14.50
N PRO A 103 9.10 -4.35 14.07
CA PRO A 103 7.94 -5.00 14.64
C PRO A 103 8.02 -5.14 16.17
N GLY A 104 6.95 -4.74 16.87
CA GLY A 104 6.86 -4.82 18.33
C GLY A 104 7.45 -3.62 19.08
N SER A 105 8.09 -2.66 18.39
CA SER A 105 8.49 -1.37 18.99
C SER A 105 7.27 -0.50 19.34
N ALA A 106 7.44 0.48 20.23
CA ALA A 106 6.37 1.44 20.58
C ALA A 106 5.91 2.25 19.35
N ALA A 107 6.82 2.59 18.44
CA ALA A 107 6.51 3.21 17.15
C ALA A 107 5.61 2.31 16.28
N HIS A 108 5.95 1.04 16.17
CA HIS A 108 5.17 0.06 15.42
C HIS A 108 3.77 -0.14 16.00
N ALA A 109 3.67 -0.21 17.34
CA ALA A 109 2.38 -0.29 18.04
C ALA A 109 1.50 0.95 17.80
N MET A 110 2.09 2.15 17.80
CA MET A 110 1.39 3.39 17.44
C MET A 110 0.87 3.36 16.01
N LEU A 111 1.70 2.96 15.04
CA LEU A 111 1.27 2.83 13.64
C LEU A 111 0.14 1.82 13.51
N ARG A 112 0.22 0.66 14.18
CA ARG A 112 -0.84 -0.34 14.20
C ARG A 112 -2.16 0.25 14.70
N ALA A 113 -2.15 0.92 15.84
CA ALA A 113 -3.35 1.55 16.41
C ALA A 113 -3.97 2.60 15.46
N VAL A 114 -3.16 3.35 14.71
CA VAL A 114 -3.65 4.29 13.69
C VAL A 114 -4.28 3.55 12.51
N PHE A 115 -3.64 2.50 11.99
CA PHE A 115 -4.18 1.75 10.85
C PHE A 115 -5.43 0.93 11.20
N ASP A 116 -5.65 0.61 12.47
CA ASP A 116 -6.89 0.01 12.97
C ASP A 116 -8.10 0.97 12.87
N CYS A 117 -7.88 2.27 12.69
CA CYS A 117 -8.96 3.23 12.36
C CYS A 117 -9.54 3.01 10.95
N PHE A 118 -8.80 2.32 10.09
CA PHE A 118 -9.14 2.12 8.68
C PHE A 118 -9.32 0.64 8.34
N PRO A 119 -10.14 -0.13 9.07
CA PRO A 119 -10.20 -1.57 8.88
C PRO A 119 -10.54 -1.91 7.40
N PRO A 120 -9.86 -2.89 6.77
CA PRO A 120 -10.02 -3.17 5.34
C PRO A 120 -11.47 -3.30 4.89
N GLU A 121 -12.33 -3.89 5.73
CA GLU A 121 -13.76 -4.12 5.45
C GLU A 121 -14.56 -2.81 5.29
N ARG A 122 -14.03 -1.70 5.83
CA ARG A 122 -14.64 -0.37 5.72
C ARG A 122 -13.94 0.51 4.69
N CYS A 123 -12.77 0.12 4.20
CA CYS A 123 -12.03 0.82 3.16
C CYS A 123 -12.38 0.20 1.81
N GLY A 124 -13.06 0.93 0.93
CA GLY A 124 -13.39 0.43 -0.41
C GLY A 124 -12.56 1.10 -1.50
N GLY A 125 -12.25 0.35 -2.56
CA GLY A 125 -11.75 0.89 -3.83
C GLY A 125 -10.31 1.39 -3.76
N VAL A 126 -10.03 2.55 -4.36
CA VAL A 126 -8.65 3.06 -4.52
C VAL A 126 -7.98 3.39 -3.17
N ALA A 127 -8.76 3.77 -2.15
CA ALA A 127 -8.23 4.03 -0.81
C ALA A 127 -7.77 2.77 -0.10
N GLU A 128 -8.51 1.67 -0.28
CA GLU A 128 -8.17 0.36 0.25
C GLU A 128 -6.81 -0.09 -0.28
N GLU A 129 -6.59 -0.04 -1.60
CA GLU A 129 -5.32 -0.45 -2.24
C GLU A 129 -4.12 0.34 -1.67
N GLN A 130 -4.25 1.67 -1.53
CA GLN A 130 -3.15 2.49 -1.01
C GLN A 130 -2.85 2.20 0.47
N LEU A 131 -3.89 2.09 1.31
CA LEU A 131 -3.73 1.77 2.72
C LEU A 131 -3.15 0.35 2.89
N GLU A 132 -3.55 -0.61 2.06
CA GLU A 132 -3.06 -1.98 2.07
C GLU A 132 -1.57 -2.09 1.66
N ILE A 133 -1.14 -1.30 0.68
CA ILE A 133 0.28 -1.18 0.31
C ILE A 133 1.07 -0.64 1.51
N ILE A 134 0.63 0.47 2.12
CA ILE A 134 1.33 1.06 3.26
C ILE A 134 1.38 0.07 4.44
N ARG A 135 0.29 -0.64 4.74
CA ARG A 135 0.27 -1.70 5.77
C ARG A 135 1.29 -2.80 5.50
N SER A 136 1.38 -3.23 4.24
CA SER A 136 2.33 -4.27 3.84
C SER A 136 3.79 -3.81 3.97
N TYR A 137 4.06 -2.53 3.77
CA TYR A 137 5.40 -1.98 3.97
C TYR A 137 5.84 -1.92 5.42
N LEU A 138 4.87 -1.77 6.33
CA LEU A 138 5.10 -1.56 7.76
C LEU A 138 4.84 -2.82 8.59
N ASP A 139 4.64 -3.98 7.96
CA ASP A 139 4.25 -5.24 8.62
C ASP A 139 3.06 -5.05 9.60
N LEU A 140 2.06 -4.29 9.16
CA LEU A 140 0.85 -3.99 9.92
C LEU A 140 -0.32 -4.92 9.61
N GLN A 141 -0.16 -5.84 8.65
CA GLN A 141 -1.17 -6.82 8.29
C GLN A 141 -0.57 -8.21 8.12
N SER A 142 -1.42 -9.23 8.23
CA SER A 142 -1.00 -10.60 7.94
C SER A 142 -0.66 -10.75 6.45
N PRO A 143 0.31 -11.61 6.08
CA PRO A 143 0.62 -11.88 4.66
C PRO A 143 -0.57 -12.49 3.91
N VAL A 144 -1.51 -13.08 4.65
CA VAL A 144 -2.78 -13.62 4.16
C VAL A 144 -3.92 -13.29 5.12
N THR A 145 -5.02 -12.81 4.56
CA THR A 145 -6.26 -12.51 5.29
C THR A 145 -7.38 -13.38 4.75
N LEU A 146 -8.17 -13.96 5.65
CA LEU A 146 -9.41 -14.67 5.33
C LEU A 146 -10.57 -13.77 5.75
N TYR A 147 -11.32 -13.26 4.79
CA TYR A 147 -12.55 -12.54 5.04
C TYR A 147 -13.68 -13.54 5.15
N ASP A 148 -14.43 -13.48 6.26
CA ASP A 148 -15.59 -14.33 6.55
C ASP A 148 -16.82 -13.88 5.72
N GLU A 149 -16.65 -13.97 4.41
CA GLU A 149 -17.63 -13.70 3.38
C GLU A 149 -18.16 -15.03 2.82
N VAL A 150 -19.28 -15.00 2.10
CA VAL A 150 -19.80 -16.17 1.38
C VAL A 150 -19.89 -15.83 -0.10
N PRO A 151 -19.04 -16.40 -0.98
CA PRO A 151 -17.94 -17.34 -0.70
C PRO A 151 -16.81 -16.76 0.17
N LEU A 152 -16.05 -17.63 0.87
CA LEU A 152 -14.91 -17.23 1.70
C LEU A 152 -13.85 -16.58 0.81
N ARG A 153 -13.28 -15.44 1.22
CA ARG A 153 -12.26 -14.74 0.42
C ARG A 153 -10.91 -14.77 1.11
N LEU A 154 -9.94 -15.44 0.47
CA LEU A 154 -8.53 -15.40 0.83
C LEU A 154 -7.84 -14.32 0.01
N ARG A 155 -7.28 -13.32 0.69
CA ARG A 155 -6.54 -12.24 0.06
C ARG A 155 -5.07 -12.28 0.48
N LEU A 156 -4.16 -12.23 -0.49
CA LEU A 156 -2.73 -12.05 -0.21
C LEU A 156 -2.39 -10.58 -0.07
N ALA A 157 -1.61 -10.24 0.95
CA ALA A 157 -1.08 -8.90 1.12
C ALA A 157 -0.11 -8.56 -0.03
N PRO A 158 -0.08 -7.30 -0.50
CA PRO A 158 0.80 -6.82 -1.57
C PRO A 158 2.23 -7.35 -1.54
N ARG A 159 2.87 -7.41 -0.36
CA ARG A 159 4.28 -7.80 -0.20
C ARG A 159 4.50 -9.21 0.37
N ALA A 160 3.48 -10.08 0.37
CA ALA A 160 3.66 -11.47 0.80
C ALA A 160 4.89 -12.09 0.10
N HIS A 161 5.76 -12.73 0.88
CA HIS A 161 7.06 -13.23 0.45
C HIS A 161 7.13 -14.75 0.55
N ARG A 162 8.15 -15.36 -0.05
CA ARG A 162 8.36 -16.83 0.00
C ARG A 162 8.46 -17.39 1.43
N ASN A 163 8.83 -16.55 2.39
CA ASN A 163 8.95 -16.98 3.78
C ASN A 163 7.57 -17.17 4.43
N ASP A 164 6.52 -16.59 3.85
CA ASP A 164 5.13 -16.70 4.32
C ASP A 164 4.42 -17.94 3.75
N ALA A 165 5.05 -18.67 2.82
CA ALA A 165 4.45 -19.78 2.11
C ALA A 165 3.91 -20.87 3.04
N ASN A 166 4.65 -21.21 4.11
CA ASN A 166 4.23 -22.21 5.10
C ASN A 166 2.98 -21.77 5.87
N ASP A 167 2.91 -20.50 6.26
CA ASP A 167 1.77 -19.94 6.98
C ASP A 167 0.52 -19.91 6.08
N ILE A 168 0.72 -19.56 4.81
CA ILE A 168 -0.33 -19.54 3.78
C ILE A 168 -0.83 -20.96 3.50
N GLU A 169 0.07 -21.92 3.31
CA GLU A 169 -0.26 -23.33 3.11
C GLU A 169 -1.03 -23.90 4.30
N THR A 170 -0.57 -23.63 5.53
CA THR A 170 -1.24 -24.08 6.76
C THR A 170 -2.68 -23.56 6.82
N ARG A 171 -2.90 -22.28 6.49
CA ARG A 171 -4.24 -21.68 6.48
C ARG A 171 -5.13 -22.26 5.39
N VAL A 172 -4.61 -22.45 4.18
CA VAL A 172 -5.37 -23.07 3.07
C VAL A 172 -5.71 -24.53 3.37
N GLY A 173 -4.76 -25.28 3.95
CA GLY A 173 -4.91 -26.68 4.33
C GLY A 173 -5.94 -26.90 5.44
N ALA A 174 -6.13 -25.92 6.32
CA ALA A 174 -7.17 -25.96 7.35
C ALA A 174 -8.61 -25.76 6.81
N LEU A 175 -8.76 -25.27 5.58
CA LEU A 175 -10.08 -25.09 4.96
C LEU A 175 -10.68 -26.44 4.53
N SER A 176 -12.00 -26.57 4.69
CA SER A 176 -12.75 -27.73 4.18
C SER A 176 -12.63 -27.85 2.66
N ASP A 177 -12.53 -29.08 2.15
CA ASP A 177 -12.46 -29.37 0.71
C ASP A 177 -13.70 -28.93 -0.07
N HIS A 178 -14.82 -28.74 0.61
CA HIS A 178 -16.09 -28.27 0.02
C HIS A 178 -16.34 -26.77 0.21
N CYS A 179 -15.39 -26.05 0.81
CA CYS A 179 -15.52 -24.60 1.01
C CYS A 179 -15.41 -23.87 -0.33
N ASN A 180 -16.43 -23.08 -0.69
CA ASN A 180 -16.32 -22.14 -1.80
C ASN A 180 -15.35 -21.02 -1.41
N LEU A 181 -14.26 -20.89 -2.17
CA LEU A 181 -13.14 -20.01 -1.89
C LEU A 181 -12.89 -19.07 -3.07
N ILE A 182 -12.73 -17.79 -2.79
CA ILE A 182 -12.19 -16.80 -3.71
C ILE A 182 -10.74 -16.54 -3.29
N VAL A 183 -9.79 -16.83 -4.17
CA VAL A 183 -8.38 -16.43 -4.02
C VAL A 183 -8.17 -15.10 -4.73
N ASP A 184 -8.03 -14.04 -3.95
CA ASP A 184 -7.89 -12.67 -4.40
C ASP A 184 -6.42 -12.23 -4.37
N LEU A 185 -5.83 -12.15 -5.56
CA LEU A 185 -4.45 -11.68 -5.79
C LEU A 185 -4.44 -10.28 -6.43
N SER A 186 -5.56 -9.58 -6.45
CA SER A 186 -5.65 -8.28 -7.13
C SER A 186 -4.73 -7.20 -6.56
N GLY A 187 -4.41 -7.27 -5.27
CA GLY A 187 -3.46 -6.37 -4.61
C GLY A 187 -2.01 -6.87 -4.60
N PHE A 188 -1.74 -8.09 -5.06
CA PHE A 188 -0.45 -8.75 -4.87
C PHE A 188 0.63 -8.30 -5.88
N GLU A 189 1.80 -7.87 -5.38
CA GLU A 189 2.91 -7.37 -6.19
C GLU A 189 3.83 -8.50 -6.67
N GLY A 190 3.33 -9.34 -7.57
CA GLY A 190 4.14 -10.36 -8.24
C GLY A 190 3.47 -11.71 -8.38
N PRO A 191 2.26 -11.79 -8.95
CA PRO A 191 1.45 -13.01 -9.00
C PRO A 191 2.19 -14.19 -9.63
N ARG A 192 3.00 -14.01 -10.68
CA ARG A 192 3.83 -15.10 -11.23
C ARG A 192 4.76 -15.73 -10.18
N ARG A 193 5.41 -14.91 -9.35
CA ARG A 193 6.28 -15.40 -8.27
C ARG A 193 5.45 -16.02 -7.15
N GLY A 194 4.32 -15.42 -6.79
CA GLY A 194 3.41 -15.96 -5.78
C GLY A 194 2.88 -17.33 -6.14
N LEU A 195 2.44 -17.53 -7.38
CA LEU A 195 1.95 -18.81 -7.89
C LEU A 195 3.02 -19.91 -7.84
N ALA A 196 4.28 -19.55 -8.08
CA ALA A 196 5.38 -20.51 -8.09
C ALA A 196 6.00 -20.80 -6.71
N GLN A 197 5.92 -19.86 -5.76
CA GLN A 197 6.74 -19.90 -4.53
C GLN A 197 5.96 -19.70 -3.23
N ILE A 198 4.70 -19.26 -3.28
CA ILE A 198 3.96 -18.80 -2.10
C ILE A 198 2.64 -19.56 -1.95
N LEU A 199 1.86 -19.65 -3.02
CA LEU A 199 0.56 -20.30 -2.99
C LEU A 199 0.71 -21.82 -3.10
N PRO A 200 -0.03 -22.61 -2.30
CA PRO A 200 -0.06 -24.07 -2.40
C PRO A 200 -0.92 -24.49 -3.60
N MET A 201 -0.41 -24.29 -4.81
CA MET A 201 -1.17 -24.47 -6.05
C MET A 201 -1.74 -25.89 -6.17
N ASP A 202 -1.02 -26.92 -5.75
CA ASP A 202 -1.51 -28.29 -5.78
C ASP A 202 -2.77 -28.50 -4.93
N LEU A 203 -2.89 -27.82 -3.78
CA LEU A 203 -4.09 -27.88 -2.93
C LEU A 203 -5.25 -27.11 -3.57
N LEU A 204 -4.97 -25.92 -4.13
CA LEU A 204 -5.99 -25.07 -4.73
C LEU A 204 -6.54 -25.66 -6.03
N LEU A 205 -5.70 -26.27 -6.86
CA LEU A 205 -6.10 -26.90 -8.12
C LEU A 205 -6.91 -28.18 -7.91
N LYS A 206 -6.63 -28.97 -6.85
CA LYS A 206 -7.47 -30.12 -6.47
C LYS A 206 -8.91 -29.71 -6.15
N ARG A 207 -9.11 -28.46 -5.70
CA ARG A 207 -10.40 -27.87 -5.34
C ARG A 207 -10.99 -26.99 -6.47
N SER A 208 -10.55 -27.17 -7.72
CA SER A 208 -10.85 -26.26 -8.84
C SER A 208 -12.32 -25.90 -9.05
N ARG A 209 -13.27 -26.77 -8.69
CA ARG A 209 -14.72 -26.47 -8.79
C ARG A 209 -15.25 -25.53 -7.71
N ALA A 210 -14.56 -25.42 -6.59
CA ALA A 210 -14.92 -24.59 -5.44
C ALA A 210 -14.02 -23.36 -5.30
N VAL A 211 -12.96 -23.24 -6.11
CA VAL A 211 -12.00 -22.14 -6.05
C VAL A 211 -12.18 -21.22 -7.25
N HIS A 212 -12.48 -19.95 -6.96
CA HIS A 212 -12.49 -18.85 -7.93
C HIS A 212 -11.31 -17.92 -7.67
N TRP A 213 -10.90 -17.17 -8.70
CA TRP A 213 -9.72 -16.32 -8.64
C TRP A 213 -10.08 -14.88 -9.00
N ILE A 214 -9.55 -13.92 -8.25
CA ILE A 214 -9.59 -12.50 -8.61
C ILE A 214 -8.16 -12.03 -8.83
N VAL A 215 -7.86 -11.52 -10.03
CA VAL A 215 -6.52 -11.01 -10.38
C VAL A 215 -6.60 -9.73 -11.19
N GLN A 216 -5.49 -9.01 -11.30
CA GLN A 216 -5.36 -7.95 -12.29
C GLN A 216 -5.38 -8.54 -13.71
N SER A 217 -5.94 -7.80 -14.67
CA SER A 217 -6.09 -8.29 -16.05
C SER A 217 -4.77 -8.71 -16.71
N THR A 218 -3.66 -8.11 -16.32
CA THR A 218 -2.30 -8.44 -16.80
C THR A 218 -1.78 -9.79 -16.33
N ASP A 219 -2.42 -10.40 -15.35
CA ASP A 219 -1.93 -11.57 -14.64
C ASP A 219 -2.78 -12.83 -14.86
N ALA A 220 -3.87 -12.71 -15.61
CA ALA A 220 -4.74 -13.85 -15.95
C ALA A 220 -3.99 -14.98 -16.67
N ASP A 221 -3.14 -14.63 -17.65
CA ASP A 221 -2.37 -15.61 -18.41
C ASP A 221 -1.40 -16.42 -17.53
N ALA A 222 -0.92 -15.83 -16.44
CA ALA A 222 -0.06 -16.55 -15.49
C ALA A 222 -0.84 -17.67 -14.78
N LEU A 223 -2.07 -17.38 -14.32
CA LEU A 223 -2.95 -18.39 -13.71
C LEU A 223 -3.29 -19.51 -14.69
N ILE A 224 -3.65 -19.15 -15.93
CA ILE A 224 -3.97 -20.12 -16.99
C ILE A 224 -2.76 -21.02 -17.26
N GLY A 225 -1.56 -20.45 -17.33
CA GLY A 225 -0.31 -21.21 -17.48
C GLY A 225 -0.02 -22.18 -16.33
N HIS A 226 -0.59 -21.95 -15.14
CA HIS A 226 -0.52 -22.84 -13.99
C HIS A 226 -1.71 -23.83 -13.90
N GLY A 227 -2.56 -23.91 -14.93
CA GLY A 227 -3.64 -24.90 -15.02
C GLY A 227 -4.97 -24.47 -14.41
N VAL A 228 -5.16 -23.18 -14.10
CA VAL A 228 -6.45 -22.65 -13.65
C VAL A 228 -7.40 -22.51 -14.85
N ASP A 229 -8.64 -22.99 -14.70
CA ASP A 229 -9.69 -22.83 -15.71
C ASP A 229 -10.00 -21.34 -15.93
N PRO A 230 -9.94 -20.81 -17.16
CA PRO A 230 -10.25 -19.41 -17.44
C PRO A 230 -11.63 -18.95 -16.93
N SER A 231 -12.62 -19.84 -16.90
CA SER A 231 -13.97 -19.53 -16.39
C SER A 231 -14.02 -19.28 -14.89
N ALA A 232 -13.01 -19.74 -14.13
CA ALA A 232 -12.87 -19.49 -12.71
C ALA A 232 -12.15 -18.18 -12.40
N ILE A 233 -11.63 -17.46 -13.41
CA ILE A 233 -10.84 -16.24 -13.26
C ILE A 233 -11.69 -15.01 -13.52
N LYS A 234 -11.84 -14.16 -12.50
CA LYS A 234 -12.35 -12.79 -12.63
C LYS A 234 -11.18 -11.83 -12.69
N THR A 235 -11.12 -11.04 -13.76
CA THR A 235 -10.11 -9.98 -13.89
C THR A 235 -10.67 -8.64 -13.43
N ILE A 236 -9.82 -7.84 -12.78
CA ILE A 236 -10.08 -6.44 -12.51
C ILE A 236 -9.10 -5.56 -13.30
N LYS A 237 -9.54 -4.34 -13.63
CA LYS A 237 -8.69 -3.35 -14.30
C LYS A 237 -8.15 -2.38 -13.26
N ARG A 238 -6.85 -2.08 -13.32
CA ARG A 238 -6.28 -0.93 -12.58
C ARG A 238 -6.86 0.38 -13.10
N ALA A 239 -7.04 1.33 -12.19
CA ALA A 239 -7.38 2.70 -12.56
C ALA A 239 -6.26 3.28 -13.46
N PRO A 240 -6.60 3.92 -14.59
CA PRO A 240 -5.60 4.47 -15.48
C PRO A 240 -4.97 5.75 -14.91
N ILE A 241 -3.71 5.99 -15.27
CA ILE A 241 -2.95 7.21 -14.97
C ILE A 241 -3.21 8.31 -16.01
N SER A 242 -3.37 9.57 -15.58
CA SER A 242 -3.71 10.70 -16.47
C SER A 242 -2.49 11.34 -17.14
N TYR A 243 -2.48 11.52 -18.48
CA TYR A 243 -1.35 12.16 -19.19
C TYR A 243 -1.06 13.61 -18.78
N THR A 244 -2.07 14.36 -18.35
CA THR A 244 -1.93 15.76 -17.90
C THR A 244 -1.52 15.87 -16.43
N GLY A 245 -1.41 14.72 -15.78
CA GLY A 245 -1.02 14.55 -14.41
C GLY A 245 0.46 14.81 -14.16
N HIS A 246 0.93 16.01 -14.46
CA HIS A 246 2.18 16.51 -13.95
C HIS A 246 1.88 17.49 -12.80
N PRO A 247 2.57 17.39 -11.65
CA PRO A 247 3.76 16.58 -11.39
C PRO A 247 3.52 15.28 -10.60
N MET A 248 4.31 14.23 -10.88
CA MET A 248 4.35 13.02 -10.04
C MET A 248 5.20 13.27 -8.79
N VAL A 249 4.88 12.67 -7.65
CA VAL A 249 5.72 12.77 -6.44
C VAL A 249 6.35 11.40 -6.17
N LEU A 250 7.67 11.32 -6.22
CA LEU A 250 8.49 10.16 -5.86
C LEU A 250 9.41 10.59 -4.72
N GLY A 251 9.28 10.08 -3.51
CA GLY A 251 10.01 10.69 -2.39
C GLY A 251 9.45 12.06 -2.03
N ASP A 252 10.38 12.92 -1.64
CA ASP A 252 10.19 14.37 -1.55
C ASP A 252 10.38 15.03 -2.94
N VAL A 253 10.47 14.24 -4.02
CA VAL A 253 10.80 14.72 -5.38
C VAL A 253 9.54 14.88 -6.22
N VAL A 254 9.25 16.12 -6.58
CA VAL A 254 8.18 16.48 -7.50
C VAL A 254 8.70 16.36 -8.94
N VAL A 255 8.42 15.22 -9.57
CA VAL A 255 8.72 14.86 -10.96
C VAL A 255 7.74 15.53 -11.93
N SER A 256 8.11 16.71 -12.40
CA SER A 256 7.38 17.47 -13.43
C SER A 256 7.98 17.32 -14.83
N SER A 257 9.04 16.52 -15.01
CA SER A 257 9.82 16.50 -16.26
C SER A 257 9.30 15.46 -17.26
N PRO A 258 8.84 15.87 -18.46
CA PRO A 258 8.46 14.95 -19.55
C PRO A 258 9.61 14.04 -20.00
N GLU A 259 10.86 14.50 -19.86
CA GLU A 259 12.06 13.72 -20.20
C GLU A 259 12.20 12.49 -19.29
N LEU A 260 11.96 12.65 -17.98
CA LEU A 260 12.02 11.55 -17.02
C LEU A 260 10.93 10.50 -17.30
N ILE A 261 9.72 10.94 -17.67
CA ILE A 261 8.64 10.02 -18.06
C ILE A 261 9.00 9.25 -19.33
N SER A 262 9.52 9.93 -20.36
CA SER A 262 9.93 9.26 -21.61
C SER A 262 11.03 8.22 -21.38
N LEU A 263 12.03 8.53 -20.54
CA LEU A 263 13.09 7.59 -20.17
C LEU A 263 12.54 6.38 -19.40
N ALA A 264 11.59 6.61 -18.48
CA ALA A 264 10.96 5.53 -17.73
C ALA A 264 10.09 4.61 -18.60
N GLN A 265 9.32 5.15 -19.55
CA GLN A 265 8.57 4.38 -20.54
C GLN A 265 9.48 3.49 -21.39
N LYS A 266 10.68 3.99 -21.73
CA LYS A 266 11.70 3.23 -22.47
C LYS A 266 12.46 2.22 -21.60
N GLY A 267 12.27 2.23 -20.28
CA GLY A 267 12.94 1.33 -19.34
C GLY A 267 14.44 1.54 -19.19
N THR A 268 14.99 2.70 -19.59
CA THR A 268 16.43 2.98 -19.61
C THR A 268 16.96 3.39 -18.22
N ARG A 269 17.01 2.43 -17.30
CA ARG A 269 17.29 2.68 -15.87
C ARG A 269 18.51 3.56 -15.60
N LEU A 270 19.67 3.28 -16.21
CA LEU A 270 20.90 4.06 -16.00
C LEU A 270 20.78 5.53 -16.47
N ALA A 271 20.15 5.76 -17.62
CA ALA A 271 19.89 7.11 -18.12
C ALA A 271 18.91 7.86 -17.21
N LEU A 272 17.91 7.15 -16.71
CA LEU A 272 16.92 7.70 -15.79
C LEU A 272 17.54 8.08 -14.43
N VAL A 273 18.45 7.27 -13.86
CA VAL A 273 19.20 7.64 -12.65
C VAL A 273 19.99 8.92 -12.84
N SER A 274 20.72 9.03 -13.96
CA SER A 274 21.50 10.23 -14.27
C SER A 274 20.60 11.46 -14.45
N ALA A 275 19.45 11.31 -15.10
CA ALA A 275 18.49 12.39 -15.29
C ALA A 275 17.85 12.83 -13.96
N PHE A 276 17.51 11.90 -13.06
CA PHE A 276 17.01 12.21 -11.71
C PHE A 276 18.01 13.04 -10.91
N ARG A 277 19.28 12.65 -10.91
CA ARG A 277 20.34 13.36 -10.16
C ARG A 277 20.70 14.71 -10.77
N LYS A 278 20.43 14.91 -12.06
CA LYS A 278 20.59 16.22 -12.72
C LYS A 278 19.45 17.16 -12.34
N ALA A 279 18.22 16.63 -12.24
CA ALA A 279 17.03 17.42 -11.94
C ALA A 279 16.86 17.71 -10.44
N TYR A 280 17.38 16.84 -9.57
CA TYR A 280 17.16 16.89 -8.13
C TYR A 280 18.44 16.58 -7.36
N PRO A 281 18.63 17.15 -6.15
CA PRO A 281 19.81 16.93 -5.32
C PRO A 281 19.77 15.54 -4.65
N LEU A 282 19.90 14.48 -5.44
CA LEU A 282 19.83 13.09 -5.01
C LEU A 282 21.20 12.41 -5.05
N THR A 283 21.44 11.51 -4.10
CA THR A 283 22.53 10.53 -4.15
C THR A 283 22.32 9.52 -5.30
N VAL A 284 23.36 8.74 -5.60
CA VAL A 284 23.27 7.65 -6.59
C VAL A 284 22.22 6.62 -6.20
N LEU A 285 22.16 6.26 -4.91
CA LEU A 285 21.22 5.28 -4.40
C LEU A 285 19.78 5.79 -4.49
N GLU A 286 19.52 7.02 -4.07
CA GLU A 286 18.18 7.64 -4.16
C GLU A 286 17.73 7.78 -5.61
N GLY A 287 18.61 8.21 -6.53
CA GLY A 287 18.31 8.26 -7.95
C GLY A 287 17.99 6.88 -8.55
N ALA A 288 18.70 5.82 -8.11
CA ALA A 288 18.45 4.44 -8.53
C ALA A 288 17.11 3.88 -8.02
N LYS A 289 16.69 4.31 -6.83
CA LYS A 289 15.39 3.98 -6.23
C LYS A 289 14.26 4.71 -6.98
N ALA A 290 14.35 6.02 -7.14
CA ALA A 290 13.37 6.83 -7.88
C ALA A 290 13.19 6.35 -9.34
N ALA A 291 14.29 5.98 -10.01
CA ALA A 291 14.24 5.41 -11.37
C ALA A 291 13.49 4.07 -11.42
N ALA A 292 13.70 3.19 -10.43
CA ALA A 292 13.01 1.91 -10.37
C ALA A 292 11.50 2.08 -10.14
N GLU A 293 11.14 2.99 -9.23
CA GLU A 293 9.75 3.33 -8.94
C GLU A 293 9.04 3.90 -10.16
N LEU A 294 9.63 4.89 -10.83
CA LEU A 294 9.01 5.48 -12.01
C LEU A 294 8.81 4.44 -13.12
N VAL A 295 9.80 3.58 -13.37
CA VAL A 295 9.66 2.46 -14.32
C VAL A 295 8.57 1.49 -13.89
N HIS A 296 8.47 1.18 -12.60
CA HIS A 296 7.42 0.31 -12.07
C HIS A 296 6.03 0.93 -12.29
N ILE A 297 5.83 2.21 -11.97
CA ILE A 297 4.57 2.92 -12.21
C ILE A 297 4.22 2.89 -13.71
N MET A 298 5.18 3.21 -14.58
CA MET A 298 4.94 3.23 -16.04
C MET A 298 4.59 1.85 -16.61
N LYS A 299 5.06 0.76 -15.99
CA LYS A 299 4.72 -0.61 -16.40
C LYS A 299 3.40 -1.11 -15.78
N THR A 300 3.07 -0.61 -14.60
CA THR A 300 1.96 -1.14 -13.80
C THR A 300 0.63 -0.48 -14.14
N TYR A 301 0.65 0.82 -14.45
CA TYR A 301 -0.59 1.58 -14.67
C TYR A 301 -0.81 1.87 -16.16
N PRO A 302 -2.01 1.58 -16.71
CA PRO A 302 -2.35 1.97 -18.08
C PRO A 302 -2.57 3.48 -18.16
N PHE A 303 -2.22 4.12 -19.28
CA PHE A 303 -2.53 5.53 -19.48
C PHE A 303 -4.00 5.76 -19.85
N GLN A 304 -4.58 6.86 -19.36
CA GLN A 304 -5.87 7.35 -19.84
C GLN A 304 -5.71 7.69 -21.33
N SER A 305 -6.35 6.95 -22.22
CA SER A 305 -6.40 7.33 -23.63
C SER A 305 -7.06 8.71 -23.74
N ASP A 306 -6.43 9.66 -24.43
CA ASP A 306 -7.03 10.94 -24.80
C ASP A 306 -8.28 10.67 -25.66
N ARG A 307 -9.45 10.53 -25.03
CA ARG A 307 -10.73 10.70 -25.71
C ARG A 307 -11.07 12.19 -25.75
N PHE A 308 -10.22 12.94 -26.43
CA PHE A 308 -10.54 14.28 -26.93
C PHE A 308 -9.94 14.42 -28.34
N SER A 309 -10.42 13.59 -29.25
CA SER A 309 -10.37 13.90 -30.69
C SER A 309 -11.55 13.18 -31.35
N ASN A 310 -12.36 13.94 -32.09
CA ASN A 310 -13.46 13.51 -32.96
C ASN A 310 -14.88 13.47 -32.36
N ASP A 311 -15.34 14.57 -31.78
CA ASP A 311 -16.75 14.98 -31.89
C ASP A 311 -16.84 16.48 -32.22
N ILE A 312 -16.18 16.87 -33.32
CA ILE A 312 -16.62 18.02 -34.15
C ILE A 312 -16.35 17.63 -35.61
N SER A 313 -17.41 17.18 -36.26
CA SER A 313 -17.60 17.25 -37.72
C SER A 313 -19.08 17.52 -37.97
#